data_AF-A0AAD5IEP0-F1
#
_entry.id   AF-A0AAD5IEP0-F1
#
_cell.length_a   1.000
_cell.length_b   1.000
_cell.length_c   1.000
_cell.angle_alpha   90.00
_cell.angle_beta   90.00
_cell.angle_gamma   90.00
#
_symmetry.space_group_name_H-M   'P 1'
#
loop_
_entity.id
_entity.type
_entity.pdbx_description
1 polymer ?
#
loop_
_entity_poly.entity_id
_entity_poly.type
_entity_poly.pdbx_seq_one_letter_code
_entity_poly.pdbx_strand_id
1 'polypeptide(L)' 'MEKYQLLDEVGAGGFGRVWKAVYKHSGKVVAVKMLREKFLFWEECLSLEEVKSLRILRHPNILSLKEVIRERDDNLFCV' A
#
# COMPACT_ATOMS: atom_id res chain seq x y z
N MET A 1 6.75 -5.45 -7.55
CA MET A 1 6.97 -4.02 -7.89
C MET A 1 7.09 -3.71 -9.40
N GLU A 2 6.54 -4.50 -10.32
CA GLU A 2 6.70 -4.21 -11.76
C GLU A 2 5.97 -2.93 -12.22
N LYS A 3 4.81 -2.66 -11.63
CA LYS A 3 3.93 -1.51 -11.95
C LYS A 3 4.36 -0.17 -11.36
N TYR A 4 5.12 -0.19 -10.28
CA TYR A 4 5.45 1.01 -9.51
C TYR A 4 6.96 1.21 -9.42
N GLN A 5 7.39 2.45 -9.48
CA GLN A 5 8.76 2.85 -9.19
C GLN A 5 8.77 3.61 -7.87
N LEU A 6 9.39 3.04 -6.83
CA LEU A 6 9.60 3.75 -5.57
C LEU A 6 10.59 4.90 -5.79
N LEU A 7 10.32 6.01 -5.14
CA LEU A 7 11.16 7.19 -5.09
C LEU A 7 11.71 7.31 -3.65
N ASP A 8 11.20 8.28 -2.90
CA ASP A 8 11.68 8.62 -1.56
C ASP A 8 10.77 8.05 -0.47
N GLU A 9 11.35 7.71 0.69
CA GLU A 9 10.58 7.45 1.91
C GLU A 9 9.98 8.77 2.41
N VAL A 10 8.67 8.83 2.58
CA VAL A 10 7.95 10.04 3.03
C VAL A 10 7.51 9.95 4.49
N GLY A 11 7.59 8.77 5.11
CA GLY A 11 7.33 8.62 6.53
C GLY A 11 7.56 7.20 7.05
N ALA A 12 7.87 7.12 8.34
CA ALA A 12 7.99 5.87 9.08
C ALA A 12 7.17 5.94 10.37
N GLY A 13 6.55 4.83 10.75
CA GLY A 13 5.80 4.71 11.99
C GLY A 13 5.74 3.27 12.49
N GLY A 14 4.97 3.06 13.57
CA GLY A 14 4.87 1.74 14.22
C GLY A 14 4.38 0.62 13.29
N PHE A 15 3.49 0.96 12.35
CA PHE A 15 2.84 0.01 11.45
C PHE A 15 3.58 -0.20 10.12
N GLY A 16 4.67 0.53 9.86
CA GLY A 16 5.38 0.43 8.60
C GLY A 16 5.98 1.73 8.09
N ARG A 17 6.34 1.72 6.81
CA ARG A 17 6.95 2.84 6.09
C ARG A 17 6.08 3.24 4.92
N VAL A 18 6.03 4.53 4.61
CA VAL A 18 5.31 5.07 3.46
C VAL A 18 6.33 5.63 2.49
N TRP A 19 6.22 5.23 1.24
CA TRP A 19 7.09 5.66 0.16
C TRP A 19 6.30 6.46 -0.86
N LYS A 20 6.90 7.50 -1.41
CA LYS A 20 6.43 8.12 -2.65
C LYS A 20 6.81 7.18 -3.80
N ALA A 21 5.89 6.95 -4.72
CA ALA A 21 6.15 6.15 -5.90
C ALA A 21 5.47 6.72 -7.14
N VAL A 22 5.88 6.26 -8.30
CA VAL A 22 5.26 6.58 -9.59
C VAL A 22 4.65 5.33 -10.18
N TYR A 23 3.37 5.40 -10.54
CA TYR A 23 2.73 4.35 -11.32
C TYR A 23 3.21 4.43 -12.78
N LYS A 24 4.05 3.47 -13.20
CA LYS A 24 4.83 3.55 -14.45
C LYS A 24 3.97 3.77 -15.69
N HIS A 25 2.77 3.18 -15.74
CA HIS A 25 1.91 3.27 -16.91
C HIS A 25 1.32 4.67 -17.12
N SER A 26 1.01 5.41 -16.04
CA SER A 26 0.32 6.71 -16.13
C SER A 26 1.18 7.90 -15.72
N GLY A 27 2.36 7.66 -15.13
CA GLY A 27 3.19 8.70 -14.50
C GLY A 27 2.59 9.29 -13.22
N LYS A 28 1.42 8.83 -12.75
CA LYS A 28 0.79 9.35 -11.54
C LYS A 28 1.63 9.03 -10.30
N VAL A 29 1.85 10.06 -9.49
CA VAL A 29 2.45 9.91 -8.16
C VAL A 29 1.44 9.23 -7.22
N VAL A 30 1.91 8.26 -6.44
CA VAL A 30 1.14 7.52 -5.44
C VAL A 30 1.94 7.39 -4.16
N ALA A 31 1.24 7.10 -3.06
CA ALA A 31 1.87 6.66 -1.81
C ALA A 31 1.82 5.14 -1.75
N VAL A 32 2.89 4.52 -1.26
CA VAL A 32 2.99 3.07 -1.07
C VAL A 32 3.31 2.82 0.39
N LYS A 33 2.34 2.29 1.13
CA LYS A 33 2.52 1.90 2.53
C LYS A 33 2.99 0.45 2.61
N MET A 34 4.25 0.28 3.00
CA MET A 34 4.87 -1.00 3.32
C MET A 34 4.57 -1.36 4.76
N LEU A 35 3.88 -2.47 5.00
CA LEU A 35 3.59 -2.95 6.34
C LEU A 35 4.83 -3.57 6.99
N ARG A 36 5.05 -3.29 8.28
CA ARG A 36 6.17 -3.85 9.05
C ARG A 36 5.97 -5.34 9.36
N GLU A 37 4.73 -5.71 9.66
CA GLU A 37 4.36 -7.09 9.94
C GLU A 37 4.36 -7.90 8.65
N LYS A 38 5.00 -9.06 8.71
CA LYS A 38 4.92 -10.08 7.66
C LYS A 38 3.71 -10.95 7.96
N PHE A 39 2.83 -11.06 6.98
CA PHE A 39 1.66 -11.92 7.09
C PHE A 39 1.94 -13.24 6.38
N LEU A 40 1.62 -14.35 7.04
CA LEU A 40 1.81 -15.68 6.46
C LEU A 40 0.77 -15.91 5.36
N PHE A 41 -0.47 -15.52 5.63
CA PHE A 41 -1.59 -15.63 4.72
C PHE A 41 -2.03 -14.27 4.20
N TRP A 42 -2.44 -14.24 2.93
CA TRP A 42 -2.90 -13.00 2.28
C TRP A 42 -4.17 -12.45 2.93
N GLU A 43 -5.02 -13.36 3.39
CA GLU A 43 -6.28 -13.12 4.07
C GLU A 43 -6.10 -12.33 5.36
N GLU A 44 -5.01 -12.58 6.10
CA GLU A 44 -4.71 -11.85 7.34
C GLU A 44 -4.48 -10.36 7.04
N CYS A 45 -3.74 -10.04 5.97
CA CYS A 45 -3.56 -8.65 5.55
C CYS A 45 -4.87 -8.02 5.08
N LEU A 46 -5.68 -8.74 4.32
CA LEU A 46 -7.00 -8.26 3.88
C LEU A 46 -7.98 -8.08 5.05
N SER A 47 -7.72 -8.77 6.17
CA SER A 47 -8.52 -8.69 7.39
C SER A 47 -8.19 -7.48 8.26
N LEU A 48 -7.12 -6.73 7.95
CA LEU A 48 -6.78 -5.50 8.65
C LEU A 48 -7.90 -4.46 8.51
N GLU A 49 -8.31 -3.85 9.62
CA GLU A 49 -9.39 -2.87 9.65
C GLU A 49 -9.13 -1.66 8.73
N GLU A 50 -7.88 -1.25 8.59
CA GLU A 50 -7.47 -0.19 7.65
C GLU A 50 -7.76 -0.59 6.19
N VAL A 51 -7.38 -1.81 5.80
CA VAL A 51 -7.61 -2.32 4.44
C VAL A 51 -9.11 -2.52 4.19
N LYS A 52 -9.85 -3.12 5.13
CA LYS A 52 -11.30 -3.28 5.02
C LYS A 52 -12.01 -1.95 4.82
N SER A 53 -11.68 -0.96 5.65
CA SER A 53 -12.31 0.36 5.60
C SER A 53 -12.02 1.06 4.27
N LEU A 54 -10.76 1.10 3.84
CA LEU A 54 -10.39 1.78 2.60
C LEU A 54 -10.90 1.08 1.34
N ARG A 55 -11.23 -0.22 1.40
CA ARG A 55 -11.85 -0.96 0.28
C ARG A 55 -13.31 -0.56 0.04
N ILE A 56 -14.05 -0.21 1.10
CA ILE A 56 -15.47 0.16 1.00
C ILE A 56 -15.69 1.66 0.86
N LEU A 57 -14.78 2.48 1.40
CA LEU A 57 -14.88 3.94 1.34
C LEU A 57 -14.52 4.45 -0.07
N ARG A 58 -15.47 5.15 -0.70
CA ARG A 58 -15.27 5.82 -1.99
C ARG A 58 -15.84 7.23 -1.91
N HIS A 59 -14.97 8.22 -1.73
CA HIS A 59 -15.38 9.61 -1.58
C HIS A 59 -14.27 10.56 -2.04
N PRO A 60 -14.58 11.70 -2.69
CA PRO A 60 -13.55 12.65 -3.16
C PRO A 60 -12.66 13.23 -2.06
N ASN A 61 -13.10 13.21 -0.79
CA ASN A 61 -12.32 13.71 0.36
C ASN A 61 -11.75 12.60 1.25
N ILE A 62 -11.82 11.34 0.82
CA ILE A 62 -11.20 10.20 1.51
C ILE A 62 -10.16 9.60 0.56
N LEU A 63 -8.99 9.27 1.09
CA LEU A 63 -7.98 8.58 0.30
C LEU A 63 -8.48 7.19 -0.09
N SER A 64 -8.47 6.90 -1.39
CA SER A 64 -8.89 5.60 -1.91
C SER A 64 -7.71 4.64 -2.00
N LEU A 65 -7.89 3.43 -1.49
CA LEU A 65 -6.98 2.31 -1.76
C LEU A 65 -7.10 1.90 -3.22
N LYS A 66 -6.00 1.94 -3.96
CA LYS A 66 -5.90 1.52 -5.36
C LYS A 66 -5.69 0.03 -5.48
N GLU A 67 -4.68 -0.50 -4.79
CA GLU A 67 -4.40 -1.93 -4.79
C GLU A 67 -3.63 -2.36 -3.54
N VAL A 68 -3.81 -3.63 -3.17
CA VAL A 68 -2.93 -4.32 -2.22
C VAL A 68 -2.03 -5.23 -3.04
N ILE A 69 -0.73 -5.23 -2.76
CA ILE A 69 0.27 -6.00 -3.50
C ILE A 69 1.05 -6.86 -2.51
N ARG A 70 1.27 -8.13 -2.84
CA ARG A 70 2.24 -9.02 -2.17
C ARG A 70 3.50 -9.11 -3.03
N GLU A 71 4.66 -8.84 -2.46
CA GLU A 71 5.94 -9.16 -3.10
C GLU A 71 6.52 -10.47 -2.55
N ARG A 72 7.49 -11.06 -3.26
CA ARG A 72 8.01 -12.41 -3.00
C ARG A 72 8.58 -12.63 -1.59
N ASP A 73 8.93 -11.56 -0.87
CA ASP A 73 9.49 -11.62 0.49
C ASP A 73 8.45 -11.39 1.62
N ASP A 74 7.16 -11.59 1.31
CA ASP A 74 6.00 -11.34 2.19
C ASP A 74 5.78 -9.89 2.60
N ASN A 75 6.48 -8.97 1.93
CA ASN A 75 6.21 -7.56 2.08
C ASN A 75 4.87 -7.22 1.43
N LEU A 76 4.00 -6.60 2.22
CA LEU A 76 2.67 -6.18 1.82
C LEU A 76 2.64 -4.68 1.63
N PHE A 77 2.07 -4.27 0.49
CA PHE A 77 2.01 -2.88 0.08
C PHE A 77 0.55 -2.49 -0.11
N CYS A 78 0.16 -1.36 0.47
CA CYS A 78 -1.10 -0.68 0.15
C CYS A 78 -0.77 0.55 -0.68
N VAL A 79 -1.33 0.64 -1.89
CA VAL A 79 -1.18 1.79 -2.81
C VAL A 79 -2.48 2.58 -2.86
#